data_AF-A0A5R1NM08-F1
#
_entry.id   AF-A0A5R1NM08-F1
#
_cell.length_a   1.000
_cell.length_b   1.000
_cell.length_c   1.000
_cell.angle_alpha   90.00
_cell.angle_beta   90.00
_cell.angle_gamma   90.00
#
_symmetry.space_group_name_H-M   'P 1'
#
loop_
_entity.id
_entity.type
_entity.pdbx_description
1 polymer ?
#
loop_
_entity_poly.entity_id
_entity_poly.type
_entity_poly.pdbx_seq_one_letter_code
_entity_poly.pdbx_strand_id
1 'polypeptide(L)'
;GAPAHTAAERARLRWFQRPVGVLAAAAAAVALFAGGTFVGQSLESGQFEQDQAARLVQITAAADTQRASATTADGQEATLVWSEDSGLSALLVDDLPALPSDQDYQLWYIGGSGAVPAGTFDSSGTGTAWRVLDGSLTAGDTIGVTVEPKGGSEQPTSDPILAIQSS
;
A
#
# COMPACT_ATOMS: atom_id res chain seq x y z
N GLY A 1 -29.59 21.50 20.87
CA GLY A 1 -29.69 20.62 19.70
C GLY A 1 -28.81 21.15 18.60
N ALA A 2 -28.26 20.21 17.81
CA ALA A 2 -27.19 20.29 16.81
C ALA A 2 -25.75 20.32 17.37
N PRO A 3 -24.91 19.30 17.09
CA PRO A 3 -23.51 19.25 17.49
C PRO A 3 -22.61 20.08 16.57
N ALA A 4 -21.53 20.59 17.15
CA ALA A 4 -20.44 21.25 16.46
C ALA A 4 -19.56 20.20 15.76
N HIS A 5 -19.60 20.19 14.43
CA HIS A 5 -18.58 19.52 13.64
C HIS A 5 -17.30 20.38 13.69
N THR A 6 -16.28 19.85 14.36
CA THR A 6 -15.04 20.57 14.70
C THR A 6 -14.15 20.75 13.46
N ALA A 7 -13.21 21.68 13.52
CA ALA A 7 -12.30 22.06 12.44
C ALA A 7 -11.48 20.91 11.80
N ALA A 8 -11.50 19.70 12.38
CA ALA A 8 -10.86 18.50 11.87
C ALA A 8 -11.53 17.94 10.60
N GLU A 9 -12.84 18.14 10.40
CA GLU A 9 -13.56 17.70 9.18
C GLU A 9 -13.18 18.55 7.97
N ARG A 10 -12.72 19.79 8.19
CA ARG A 10 -12.20 20.70 7.13
C ARG A 10 -10.80 20.32 6.64
N ALA A 11 -10.08 19.46 7.36
CA ALA A 11 -8.76 19.00 6.95
C ALA A 11 -8.82 17.87 5.90
N ARG A 12 -9.92 17.10 5.85
CA ARG A 12 -10.16 16.02 4.87
C ARG A 12 -10.32 16.49 3.42
N LEU A 13 -10.38 17.80 3.17
CA LEU A 13 -10.72 18.38 1.86
C LEU A 13 -9.52 18.94 1.08
N ARG A 14 -8.30 18.87 1.61
CA ARG A 14 -7.16 19.64 1.06
C ARG A 14 -6.21 18.87 0.15
N TRP A 15 -6.28 17.54 0.08
CA TRP A 15 -5.40 16.75 -0.78
C TRP A 15 -5.92 16.60 -2.22
N PHE A 16 -7.24 16.69 -2.41
CA PHE A 16 -7.90 16.45 -3.70
C PHE A 16 -8.39 17.70 -4.47
N GLN A 17 -7.93 18.91 -4.11
CA GLN A 17 -8.27 20.14 -4.87
C GLN A 17 -7.12 20.62 -5.75
N ARG A 18 -6.74 19.83 -6.77
CA ARG A 18 -6.39 20.38 -8.09
C ARG A 18 -7.07 19.53 -9.17
N PRO A 19 -7.80 20.15 -10.11
CA PRO A 19 -8.62 19.42 -11.07
C PRO A 19 -7.75 18.99 -12.26
N VAL A 20 -7.61 17.68 -12.48
CA VAL A 20 -7.53 17.14 -13.83
C VAL A 20 -8.81 16.36 -14.03
N GLY A 21 -9.65 16.87 -14.93
CA GLY A 21 -10.99 16.40 -15.12
C GLY A 21 -11.06 15.02 -15.79
N VAL A 22 -12.15 14.34 -15.42
CA VAL A 22 -12.92 13.32 -16.16
C VAL A 22 -12.19 11.97 -16.37
N LEU A 23 -12.70 10.80 -15.96
CA LEU A 23 -14.07 10.27 -15.97
C LEU A 23 -14.21 9.14 -14.94
N ALA A 24 -15.37 9.06 -14.29
CA ALA A 24 -15.90 7.78 -13.86
C ALA A 24 -16.20 6.93 -15.11
N ALA A 25 -15.63 5.74 -15.20
CA ALA A 25 -16.10 4.70 -16.10
C ALA A 25 -15.99 3.36 -15.38
N ALA A 26 -17.15 2.81 -14.99
CA ALA A 26 -17.25 1.40 -14.71
C ALA A 26 -16.87 0.62 -15.98
N ALA A 27 -15.89 -0.28 -15.89
CA ALA A 27 -15.66 -1.32 -16.87
C ALA A 27 -15.22 -2.59 -16.15
N ALA A 28 -16.18 -3.49 -15.93
CA ALA A 28 -15.86 -4.90 -15.76
C ALA A 28 -15.33 -5.44 -17.10
N ALA A 29 -14.08 -5.91 -17.13
CA ALA A 29 -13.62 -6.92 -18.09
C ALA A 29 -12.38 -7.63 -17.54
N VAL A 30 -12.53 -8.94 -17.47
CA VAL A 30 -11.67 -9.96 -16.86
C VAL A 30 -10.39 -10.23 -17.67
N ALA A 31 -9.33 -10.55 -16.93
CA ALA A 31 -8.17 -11.38 -17.28
C ALA A 31 -7.22 -10.90 -18.40
N LEU A 32 -5.94 -10.79 -18.07
CA LEU A 32 -4.96 -11.86 -18.26
C LEU A 32 -3.57 -11.37 -17.83
N PHE A 33 -3.03 -11.99 -16.78
CA PHE A 33 -1.64 -11.98 -16.31
C PHE A 33 -1.08 -10.74 -15.59
N ALA A 34 -0.96 -10.86 -14.26
CA ALA A 34 0.33 -10.72 -13.56
C ALA A 34 0.25 -11.41 -12.18
N GLY A 35 0.38 -12.74 -12.13
CA GLY A 35 0.50 -13.46 -10.84
C GLY A 35 0.16 -14.96 -10.81
N GLY A 36 0.73 -15.77 -11.71
CA GLY A 36 1.08 -17.18 -11.40
C GLY A 36 -0.03 -18.24 -11.35
N THR A 37 0.01 -19.16 -12.33
CA THR A 37 -0.72 -20.42 -12.36
C THR A 37 -0.40 -21.34 -11.18
N PHE A 38 -1.44 -21.95 -10.61
CA PHE A 38 -1.53 -22.58 -9.28
C PHE A 38 -0.85 -23.98 -9.09
N VAL A 39 0.27 -24.31 -9.76
CA VAL A 39 0.84 -25.69 -9.68
C VAL A 39 2.30 -25.76 -9.13
N GLY A 40 2.90 -24.64 -8.69
CA GLY A 40 4.28 -24.59 -8.12
C GLY A 40 4.41 -24.20 -6.64
N GLN A 41 3.29 -24.04 -5.91
CA GLN A 41 3.19 -23.15 -4.74
C GLN A 41 4.08 -23.44 -3.52
N SER A 42 4.64 -24.63 -3.31
CA SER A 42 5.45 -24.86 -2.10
C SER A 42 6.90 -24.38 -2.20
N LEU A 43 7.47 -24.31 -3.42
CA LEU A 43 8.85 -23.84 -3.63
C LEU A 43 8.91 -22.35 -4.01
N GLU A 44 7.92 -21.84 -4.73
CA GLU A 44 7.87 -20.43 -5.15
C GLU A 44 7.48 -19.50 -4.00
N SER A 45 6.52 -19.89 -3.15
CA SER A 45 6.14 -19.08 -1.98
C SER A 45 7.34 -18.93 -1.05
N GLY A 46 7.99 -20.05 -0.68
CA GLY A 46 9.15 -20.03 0.23
C GLY A 46 10.32 -19.16 -0.25
N GLN A 47 10.53 -19.06 -1.56
CA GLN A 47 11.53 -18.14 -2.14
C GLN A 47 11.06 -16.69 -2.05
N PHE A 48 9.79 -16.40 -2.37
CA PHE A 48 9.23 -15.06 -2.24
C PHE A 48 9.33 -14.55 -0.79
N GLU A 49 8.95 -15.36 0.21
CA GLU A 49 9.04 -14.96 1.61
C GLU A 49 10.50 -14.73 2.05
N GLN A 50 11.45 -15.55 1.58
CA GLN A 50 12.88 -15.35 1.85
C GLN A 50 13.39 -14.05 1.23
N ASP A 51 13.03 -13.76 0.00
CA ASP A 51 13.41 -12.53 -0.69
C ASP A 51 12.85 -11.30 0.00
N GLN A 52 11.57 -11.35 0.43
CA GLN A 52 10.94 -10.31 1.22
C GLN A 52 11.69 -10.05 2.53
N ALA A 53 12.04 -11.11 3.27
CA ALA A 53 12.79 -11.00 4.52
C ALA A 53 14.20 -10.44 4.30
N ALA A 54 14.91 -10.90 3.27
CA ALA A 54 16.25 -10.41 2.92
C ALA A 54 16.22 -8.92 2.57
N ARG A 55 15.23 -8.46 1.78
CA ARG A 55 15.06 -7.03 1.46
C ARG A 55 14.72 -6.20 2.69
N LEU A 56 13.90 -6.72 3.61
CA LEU A 56 13.61 -6.02 4.87
C LEU A 56 14.86 -5.89 5.75
N VAL A 57 15.69 -6.92 5.83
CA VAL A 57 17.00 -6.85 6.51
C VAL A 57 17.89 -5.80 5.84
N GLN A 58 17.93 -5.76 4.50
CA GLN A 58 18.70 -4.75 3.78
C GLN A 58 18.23 -3.32 4.10
N ILE A 59 16.92 -3.08 4.13
CA ILE A 59 16.36 -1.78 4.55
C ILE A 59 16.84 -1.47 5.96
N THR A 60 16.60 -2.36 6.92
CA THR A 60 16.83 -2.08 8.35
C THR A 60 18.30 -2.02 8.76
N ALA A 61 19.20 -2.62 7.98
CA ALA A 61 20.64 -2.57 8.18
C ALA A 61 21.29 -1.35 7.50
N ALA A 62 20.57 -0.64 6.63
CA ALA A 62 21.10 0.51 5.92
C ALA A 62 21.35 1.70 6.85
N ALA A 63 22.45 2.42 6.63
CA ALA A 63 22.83 3.55 7.48
C ALA A 63 21.86 4.74 7.39
N ASP A 64 21.14 4.83 6.27
CA ASP A 64 20.15 5.85 5.93
C ASP A 64 18.71 5.38 6.20
N THR A 65 18.51 4.34 7.00
CA THR A 65 17.16 3.85 7.32
C THR A 65 16.30 4.97 7.94
N GLN A 66 15.17 5.26 7.31
CA GLN A 66 14.17 6.20 7.79
C GLN A 66 12.84 5.50 8.10
N ARG A 67 12.01 6.16 8.92
CA ARG A 67 10.69 5.66 9.33
C ARG A 67 9.69 6.79 9.43
N ALA A 68 8.45 6.49 9.08
CA ALA A 68 7.31 7.36 9.29
C ALA A 68 6.13 6.50 9.73
N SER A 69 5.30 7.04 10.62
CA SER A 69 4.10 6.35 11.10
C SER A 69 2.86 7.14 10.75
N ALA A 70 1.79 6.42 10.48
CA ALA A 70 0.46 6.94 10.22
C ALA A 70 -0.59 5.98 10.77
N THR A 71 -1.86 6.34 10.64
CA THR A 71 -2.97 5.49 11.04
C THR A 71 -3.88 5.29 9.84
N THR A 72 -4.36 4.07 9.63
CA THR A 72 -5.35 3.78 8.60
C THR A 72 -6.66 4.52 8.90
N ALA A 73 -7.55 4.59 7.90
CA ALA A 73 -8.90 5.15 8.07
C ALA A 73 -9.68 4.50 9.24
N ASP A 74 -9.42 3.23 9.52
CA ASP A 74 -10.10 2.43 10.55
C ASP A 74 -9.31 2.36 11.87
N GLY A 75 -8.20 3.10 12.01
CA GLY A 75 -7.51 3.26 13.28
C GLY A 75 -6.31 2.34 13.54
N GLN A 76 -5.86 1.57 12.55
CA GLN A 76 -4.69 0.69 12.69
C GLN A 76 -3.39 1.48 12.56
N GLU A 77 -2.40 1.17 13.40
CA GLU A 77 -1.07 1.77 13.32
C GLU A 77 -0.31 1.20 12.11
N ALA A 78 0.26 2.09 11.31
CA ALA A 78 1.06 1.74 10.15
C ALA A 78 2.41 2.43 10.23
N THR A 79 3.48 1.70 9.87
CA THR A 79 4.84 2.23 9.80
C THR A 79 5.42 1.93 8.42
N LEU A 80 5.85 2.99 7.74
CA LEU A 80 6.72 2.92 6.58
C LEU A 80 8.17 2.93 7.06
N VAL A 81 8.99 2.02 6.53
CA VAL A 81 10.43 1.97 6.74
C VAL A 81 11.10 1.96 5.37
N TRP A 82 12.12 2.79 5.15
CA TRP A 82 12.80 2.84 3.86
C TRP A 82 14.28 3.21 3.98
N SER A 83 15.01 2.98 2.90
CA SER A 83 16.37 3.47 2.66
C SER A 83 16.43 4.01 1.24
N GLU A 84 16.82 5.28 1.10
CA GLU A 84 16.93 5.94 -0.20
C GLU A 84 18.09 5.38 -1.01
N ASP A 85 19.23 5.09 -0.36
CA ASP A 85 20.43 4.54 -0.99
C ASP A 85 20.17 3.17 -1.62
N SER A 86 19.31 2.35 -1.01
CA SER A 86 18.90 1.05 -1.55
C SER A 86 17.68 1.12 -2.48
N GLY A 87 16.94 2.23 -2.46
CA GLY A 87 15.66 2.38 -3.15
C GLY A 87 14.55 1.48 -2.60
N LEU A 88 14.75 0.85 -1.43
CA LEU A 88 13.82 -0.12 -0.86
C LEU A 88 12.91 0.52 0.19
N SER A 89 11.67 0.06 0.25
CA SER A 89 10.71 0.45 1.29
C SER A 89 9.82 -0.71 1.70
N ALA A 90 9.40 -0.73 2.96
CA ALA A 90 8.47 -1.70 3.51
C ALA A 90 7.38 -1.01 4.30
N LEU A 91 6.15 -1.51 4.20
CA LEU A 91 5.04 -1.11 5.04
C LEU A 91 4.74 -2.22 6.04
N LEU A 92 4.52 -1.83 7.29
CA LEU A 92 4.02 -2.67 8.38
C LEU A 92 2.71 -2.06 8.88
N VAL A 93 1.69 -2.88 9.13
CA VAL A 93 0.40 -2.43 9.66
C VAL A 93 -0.08 -3.42 10.73
N ASP A 94 -0.36 -2.91 11.91
CA ASP A 94 -0.79 -3.71 13.06
C ASP A 94 -2.30 -3.93 13.06
N ASP A 95 -2.72 -5.17 13.29
CA ASP A 95 -4.11 -5.61 13.39
C ASP A 95 -4.97 -5.15 12.19
N LEU A 96 -4.38 -5.13 11.00
CA LEU A 96 -5.07 -4.82 9.75
C LEU A 96 -6.16 -5.87 9.50
N PRO A 97 -7.44 -5.49 9.26
CA PRO A 97 -8.52 -6.46 9.10
C PRO A 97 -8.25 -7.49 8.00
N ALA A 98 -8.69 -8.72 8.22
CA ALA A 98 -8.70 -9.73 7.16
C ALA A 98 -9.75 -9.35 6.11
N LEU A 99 -9.38 -9.45 4.84
CA LEU A 99 -10.30 -9.20 3.73
C LEU A 99 -11.03 -10.49 3.30
N PRO A 100 -12.19 -10.36 2.65
CA PRO A 100 -12.79 -11.47 1.90
C PRO A 100 -11.81 -12.03 0.86
N SER A 101 -11.96 -13.32 0.52
CA SER A 101 -11.01 -14.03 -0.36
C SER A 101 -10.94 -13.52 -1.80
N ASP A 102 -11.88 -12.67 -2.21
CA ASP A 102 -11.93 -12.04 -3.53
C ASP A 102 -11.30 -10.64 -3.55
N GLN A 103 -10.61 -10.24 -2.47
CA GLN A 103 -9.95 -8.95 -2.32
C GLN A 103 -8.52 -9.10 -1.80
N ASP A 104 -7.68 -8.11 -2.09
CA ASP A 104 -6.31 -7.93 -1.58
C ASP A 104 -6.11 -6.49 -1.10
N TYR A 105 -5.18 -6.28 -0.17
CA TYR A 105 -4.61 -4.95 -0.01
C TYR A 105 -3.58 -4.71 -1.10
N GLN A 106 -3.60 -3.52 -1.69
CA GLN A 106 -2.61 -3.13 -2.70
C GLN A 106 -1.83 -1.90 -2.26
N LEU A 107 -0.51 -2.01 -2.41
CA LEU A 107 0.45 -0.92 -2.20
C LEU A 107 0.63 -0.13 -3.48
N TRP A 108 0.84 1.17 -3.33
CA TRP A 108 1.07 2.08 -4.44
C TRP A 108 2.22 3.03 -4.14
N TYR A 109 3.08 3.28 -5.13
CA TYR A 109 3.84 4.52 -5.17
C TYR A 109 3.01 5.59 -5.88
N ILE A 110 2.79 6.71 -5.21
CA ILE A 110 1.97 7.82 -5.68
C ILE A 110 2.88 9.05 -5.82
N GLY A 111 3.12 9.42 -7.07
CA GLY A 111 3.91 10.59 -7.45
C GLY A 111 3.15 11.51 -8.41
N GLY A 112 3.87 12.42 -9.06
CA GLY A 112 3.28 13.39 -10.00
C GLY A 112 2.66 12.75 -11.25
N SER A 113 3.05 11.53 -11.61
CA SER A 113 2.49 10.76 -12.72
C SER A 113 1.26 9.92 -12.36
N GLY A 114 0.84 9.92 -11.09
CA GLY A 114 -0.24 9.08 -10.59
C GLY A 114 0.25 7.89 -9.75
N ALA A 115 -0.68 6.97 -9.48
CA ALA A 115 -0.42 5.77 -8.68
C ALA A 115 0.14 4.64 -9.54
N VAL A 116 1.22 4.02 -9.09
CA VAL A 116 1.87 2.85 -9.70
C VAL A 116 1.77 1.67 -8.73
N PRO A 117 1.30 0.49 -9.17
CA PRO A 117 1.27 -0.71 -8.34
C PRO A 117 2.63 -1.04 -7.74
N ALA A 118 2.68 -1.19 -6.42
CA ALA A 118 3.84 -1.67 -5.66
C ALA A 118 3.56 -3.05 -5.01
N GLY A 119 2.56 -3.74 -5.56
CA GLY A 119 2.11 -5.11 -5.31
C GLY A 119 1.12 -5.29 -4.16
N THR A 120 0.74 -6.54 -3.90
CA THR A 120 -0.39 -6.91 -3.04
C THR A 120 -0.02 -7.76 -1.83
N PHE A 121 -0.81 -7.69 -0.76
CA PHE A 121 -0.66 -8.53 0.42
C PHE A 121 -2.00 -8.82 1.10
N ASP A 122 -2.01 -9.91 1.86
CA ASP A 122 -3.12 -10.35 2.70
C ASP A 122 -2.83 -10.03 4.17
N SER A 123 -3.88 -10.01 4.99
CA SER A 123 -3.77 -9.94 6.46
C SER A 123 -4.58 -11.05 7.13
N SER A 124 -4.07 -11.58 8.24
CA SER A 124 -4.79 -12.51 9.12
C SER A 124 -5.84 -11.84 10.01
N GLY A 125 -5.94 -10.51 10.02
CA GLY A 125 -6.85 -9.76 10.89
C GLY A 125 -6.30 -9.48 12.29
N THR A 126 -5.15 -10.05 12.63
CA THR A 126 -4.43 -9.87 13.90
C THR A 126 -2.93 -9.92 13.67
N GLY A 127 -2.17 -9.26 14.53
CA GLY A 127 -0.71 -9.15 14.42
C GLY A 127 -0.28 -8.16 13.32
N THR A 128 1.00 -8.18 12.97
CA THR A 128 1.55 -7.23 12.00
C THR A 128 1.54 -7.82 10.59
N ALA A 129 0.72 -7.26 9.70
CA ALA A 129 0.82 -7.49 8.27
C ALA A 129 1.95 -6.62 7.71
N TRP A 130 2.80 -7.16 6.85
CA TRP A 130 3.90 -6.39 6.28
C TRP A 130 4.27 -6.84 4.88
N ARG A 131 4.83 -5.90 4.10
CA ARG A 131 5.34 -6.17 2.75
C ARG A 131 6.43 -5.17 2.39
N VAL A 132 7.55 -5.66 1.88
CA VAL A 132 8.47 -4.84 1.08
C VAL A 132 7.78 -4.54 -0.24
N LEU A 133 7.74 -3.27 -0.62
CA LEU A 133 7.11 -2.79 -1.85
C LEU A 133 7.90 -3.26 -3.07
N ASP A 134 7.18 -3.55 -4.16
CA ASP A 134 7.79 -3.79 -5.47
C ASP A 134 8.13 -2.46 -6.14
N GLY A 135 9.29 -2.39 -6.79
CA GLY A 135 9.78 -1.17 -7.44
C GLY A 135 10.84 -0.45 -6.60
N SER A 136 11.08 0.82 -6.92
CA SER A 136 12.05 1.66 -6.22
C SER A 136 11.36 2.89 -5.66
N LEU A 137 11.59 3.16 -4.38
CA LEU A 137 11.19 4.41 -3.76
C LEU A 137 12.03 5.56 -4.33
N THR A 138 11.37 6.68 -4.62
CA THR A 138 12.01 7.99 -4.77
C THR A 138 11.70 8.85 -3.55
N ALA A 139 12.67 9.63 -3.07
CA ALA A 139 12.47 10.56 -1.96
C ALA A 139 11.30 11.51 -2.25
N GLY A 140 10.35 11.62 -1.31
CA GLY A 140 9.14 12.44 -1.47
C GLY A 140 7.93 11.69 -2.02
N ASP A 141 8.07 10.43 -2.45
CA ASP A 141 6.96 9.60 -2.89
C ASP A 141 5.94 9.40 -1.75
N THR A 142 4.66 9.34 -2.13
CA THR A 142 3.61 8.92 -1.20
C THR A 142 3.32 7.44 -1.40
N ILE A 143 3.40 6.67 -0.31
CA ILE A 143 2.97 5.27 -0.29
C ILE A 143 1.49 5.24 0.06
N GLY A 144 0.69 4.63 -0.80
CA GLY A 144 -0.75 4.42 -0.58
C GLY A 144 -1.10 2.96 -0.33
N VAL A 145 -2.20 2.72 0.39
CA VAL A 145 -2.83 1.40 0.51
C VAL A 145 -4.30 1.51 0.16
N THR A 146 -4.80 0.60 -0.69
CA THR A 146 -6.23 0.46 -1.02
C THR A 146 -6.69 -0.98 -0.82
N VAL A 147 -8.01 -1.17 -0.80
CA VAL A 147 -8.64 -2.50 -0.89
C VAL A 147 -9.03 -2.72 -2.35
N GLU A 148 -8.52 -3.78 -2.96
CA GLU A 148 -8.63 -4.04 -4.40
C GLU A 148 -9.14 -5.47 -4.65
N PRO A 149 -9.64 -5.79 -5.85
CA PRO A 149 -9.93 -7.17 -6.22
C PRO A 149 -8.70 -8.08 -6.08
N LYS A 150 -8.93 -9.39 -5.87
CA LYS A 150 -7.85 -10.38 -5.76
C LYS A 150 -6.90 -10.31 -6.95
N GLY A 151 -5.60 -10.23 -6.67
CA GLY A 151 -4.54 -10.02 -7.66
C GLY A 151 -4.20 -8.55 -7.92
N GLY A 152 -4.95 -7.62 -7.32
CA GLY A 152 -4.75 -6.17 -7.47
C GLY A 152 -5.32 -5.59 -8.76
N SER A 153 -5.00 -4.32 -8.98
CA SER A 153 -5.50 -3.47 -10.05
C SER A 153 -4.35 -2.71 -10.71
N GLU A 154 -4.53 -2.27 -11.95
CA GLU A 154 -3.56 -1.40 -12.64
C GLU A 154 -3.63 0.06 -12.15
N GLN A 155 -4.79 0.47 -11.64
CA GLN A 155 -5.05 1.76 -11.02
C GLN A 155 -5.96 1.54 -9.80
N PRO A 156 -5.90 2.40 -8.77
CA PRO A 156 -6.77 2.30 -7.60
C PRO A 156 -8.26 2.21 -7.99
N THR A 157 -8.97 1.21 -7.46
CA THR A 157 -10.43 1.08 -7.66
C THR A 157 -11.22 1.52 -6.43
N SER A 158 -10.56 1.70 -5.28
CA SER A 158 -11.13 2.24 -4.06
C SER A 158 -10.34 3.44 -3.52
N ASP A 159 -10.96 4.16 -2.58
CA ASP A 159 -10.27 5.23 -1.85
C ASP A 159 -9.15 4.63 -0.98
N PRO A 160 -8.01 5.35 -0.85
CA PRO A 160 -6.91 4.87 -0.03
C PRO A 160 -7.31 4.83 1.45
N ILE A 161 -7.04 3.68 2.09
CA ILE A 161 -7.20 3.49 3.53
C ILE A 161 -5.98 4.00 4.31
N LEU A 162 -4.85 4.22 3.62
CA LEU A 162 -3.62 4.77 4.16
C LEU A 162 -2.89 5.58 3.07
N ALA A 163 -2.29 6.69 3.47
CA ALA A 163 -1.32 7.44 2.66
C ALA A 163 -0.21 7.99 3.57
N ILE A 164 1.04 7.70 3.24
CA ILE A 164 2.22 8.13 4.01
C ILE A 164 3.33 8.58 3.08
N GLN A 165 3.89 9.77 3.31
CA GLN A 165 4.97 10.30 2.47
C GLN A 165 6.34 9.92 3.02
N SER A 166 7.27 9.52 2.15
CA SER A 166 8.70 9.43 2.49
C SER A 166 9.28 10.85 2.56
N SER A 167 9.81 11.25 3.72
CA SER A 167 10.28 12.61 4.01
C SER A 167 11.61 12.64 4.72
#